data_AF-A0A1G8XU90-F1
#
_entry.id   AF-A0A1G8XU90-F1
#
_cell.length_a   1.000
_cell.length_b   1.000
_cell.length_c   1.000
_cell.angle_alpha   90.00
_cell.angle_beta   90.00
_cell.angle_gamma   90.00
#
_symmetry.space_group_name_H-M   'P 1'
#
loop_
_entity.id
_entity.type
_entity.pdbx_description
1 polymer ?
#
loop_
_entity_poly.entity_id
_entity_poly.type
_entity_poly.pdbx_seq_one_letter_code
_entity_poly.pdbx_strand_id
1 'polypeptide(L)'
;MCGDPIIADVTEAGYSISKLMHDMGNWEGGSYLAQSMLEFLDHLCCINMFIQQNGTNIRKRDVENLVKTISKKDTYADNSSWKSLLQPLFTIAKEYENTMKVKIADMLGQGMKISTVSERVNLSKKEVYEYMKTLRGYS
;
A
#
# COMPACT_ATOMS: atom_id res chain seq x y z
N MET A 1 3.85 -28.39 21.36
CA MET A 1 2.79 -28.92 22.24
C MET A 1 2.12 -27.71 22.87
N CYS A 2 0.83 -27.48 22.63
CA CYS A 2 0.07 -26.40 23.26
C CYS A 2 -0.54 -27.02 24.52
N GLY A 3 -0.05 -26.61 25.70
CA GLY A 3 -0.57 -27.06 26.98
C GLY A 3 -1.91 -26.37 27.29
N ASP A 4 -2.81 -27.09 27.92
CA ASP A 4 -4.12 -26.56 28.31
C ASP A 4 -3.98 -25.34 29.23
N PRO A 5 -4.82 -24.30 29.10
CA PRO A 5 -4.85 -23.19 30.03
C PRO A 5 -5.10 -23.66 31.46
N ILE A 6 -4.27 -23.21 32.40
CA ILE A 6 -4.53 -23.35 33.83
C ILE A 6 -5.20 -22.06 34.29
N ILE A 7 -6.43 -22.17 34.77
CA ILE A 7 -7.11 -21.08 35.47
C ILE A 7 -6.84 -21.27 36.96
N ALA A 8 -6.01 -20.40 37.54
CA ALA A 8 -5.76 -20.40 38.97
C ALA A 8 -6.62 -19.32 39.64
N ASP A 9 -7.42 -19.71 40.64
CA ASP A 9 -8.11 -18.76 41.51
C ASP A 9 -7.08 -18.12 42.45
N VAL A 10 -6.91 -16.81 42.36
CA VAL A 10 -6.01 -16.06 43.24
C VAL A 10 -6.90 -15.20 44.13
N THR A 11 -7.09 -15.64 45.37
CA THR A 11 -7.82 -14.85 46.36
C THR A 11 -6.91 -13.74 46.89
N GLU A 12 -7.14 -12.51 46.41
CA GLU A 12 -6.71 -11.30 47.11
C GLU A 12 -7.95 -10.47 47.47
N ALA A 13 -8.05 -10.09 48.74
CA ALA A 13 -9.05 -9.15 49.26
C ALA A 13 -10.54 -9.49 48.98
N GLY A 14 -10.92 -10.78 48.98
CA GLY A 14 -12.34 -11.19 49.01
C GLY A 14 -13.06 -11.14 47.65
N TYR A 15 -12.35 -10.90 46.56
CA TYR A 15 -12.88 -11.04 45.20
C TYR A 15 -12.20 -12.24 44.52
N SER A 16 -12.97 -13.10 43.86
CA SER A 16 -12.40 -14.16 43.02
C SER A 16 -11.82 -13.50 41.77
N ILE A 17 -10.49 -13.48 41.68
CA ILE A 17 -9.76 -13.08 40.50
C ILE A 17 -9.18 -14.36 39.90
N SER A 18 -9.77 -14.82 38.81
CA SER A 18 -9.25 -15.95 38.05
C SER A 18 -8.09 -15.48 37.17
N LYS A 19 -6.87 -15.98 37.43
CA LYS A 19 -5.69 -15.66 36.63
C LYS A 19 -5.49 -16.77 35.60
N LEU A 20 -5.61 -16.43 34.31
CA LEU A 20 -5.30 -17.33 33.21
C LEU A 20 -3.78 -17.44 33.08
N MET A 21 -3.23 -18.60 33.40
CA MET A 21 -1.81 -18.93 33.24
C MET A 21 -1.71 -20.11 32.28
N HIS A 22 -1.14 -19.90 31.09
CA HIS A 22 -0.78 -21.00 30.21
C HIS A 22 0.64 -21.47 30.54
N ASP A 23 0.85 -22.79 30.52
CA ASP A 23 2.15 -23.42 30.76
C ASP A 23 3.24 -22.87 29.81
N MET A 24 4.28 -22.27 30.42
CA MET A 24 5.66 -22.15 29.94
C MET A 24 5.90 -21.72 28.47
N GLY A 25 5.53 -20.49 28.13
CA GLY A 25 6.07 -19.76 26.98
C GLY A 25 6.14 -18.25 27.26
N ASN A 26 7.26 -17.60 26.92
CA ASN A 26 7.43 -16.16 27.09
C ASN A 26 6.35 -15.41 26.29
N TRP A 27 5.66 -14.44 26.90
CA TRP A 27 4.56 -13.67 26.31
C TRP A 27 5.01 -12.63 25.27
N GLU A 28 6.17 -12.81 24.62
CA GLU A 28 6.62 -11.93 23.54
C GLU A 28 5.62 -11.87 22.36
N GLY A 29 4.77 -12.89 22.19
CA GLY A 29 3.72 -12.89 21.15
C GLY A 29 2.65 -11.80 21.34
N GLY A 30 2.31 -11.44 22.58
CA GLY A 30 1.31 -10.41 22.87
C GLY A 30 1.81 -9.01 22.56
N SER A 31 3.05 -8.70 22.95
CA SER A 31 3.72 -7.45 22.59
C SER A 31 4.02 -7.37 21.10
N TYR A 32 4.42 -8.49 20.47
CA TYR A 32 4.64 -8.59 19.03
C TYR A 32 3.36 -8.23 18.25
N LEU A 33 2.22 -8.84 18.59
CA LEU A 33 0.96 -8.56 17.90
C LEU A 33 0.53 -7.09 18.10
N ALA A 34 0.58 -6.59 19.34
CA ALA A 34 0.22 -5.21 19.64
C ALA A 34 1.08 -4.21 18.84
N GLN A 35 2.39 -4.44 18.77
CA GLN A 35 3.30 -3.56 18.05
C GLN A 35 3.15 -3.68 16.53
N SER A 36 2.95 -4.89 16.00
CA SER A 36 2.63 -5.08 14.57
C SER A 36 1.36 -4.34 14.16
N MET A 37 0.37 -4.26 15.06
CA MET A 37 -0.88 -3.55 14.79
C MET A 37 -0.71 -2.03 14.80
N LEU A 38 0.13 -1.51 15.70
CA LEU A 38 0.47 -0.09 15.71
C LEU A 38 1.20 0.32 14.42
N GLU A 39 2.23 -0.43 13.99
CA GLU A 39 2.95 -0.16 12.74
C GLU A 39 2.01 -0.26 11.53
N PHE A 40 1.14 -1.27 11.50
CA PHE A 40 0.15 -1.42 10.44
C PHE A 40 -0.78 -0.21 10.34
N LEU A 41 -1.29 0.30 11.46
CA LEU A 41 -2.15 1.50 11.49
C LEU A 41 -1.41 2.75 10.98
N ASP A 42 -0.13 2.93 11.35
CA ASP A 42 0.70 4.03 10.84
C ASP A 42 0.90 3.94 9.32
N HIS A 43 1.07 2.73 8.81
CA HIS A 43 1.17 2.49 7.37
C HIS A 43 -0.16 2.76 6.65
N LEU A 44 -1.31 2.42 7.24
CA LEU A 44 -2.62 2.79 6.71
C LEU A 44 -2.81 4.31 6.64
N CYS A 45 -2.35 5.06 7.64
CA CYS A 45 -2.33 6.53 7.59
C CYS A 45 -1.49 7.05 6.43
N CYS A 46 -0.30 6.47 6.20
CA CYS A 46 0.55 6.81 5.07
C CYS A 46 -0.13 6.53 3.72
N ILE A 47 -0.81 5.38 3.59
CA ILE A 47 -1.59 5.02 2.39
C ILE A 47 -2.74 6.00 2.16
N ASN A 48 -3.47 6.36 3.22
CA ASN A 48 -4.56 7.34 3.11
C ASN A 48 -4.05 8.71 2.65
N MET A 49 -2.95 9.21 3.21
CA MET A 49 -2.33 10.46 2.77
C MET A 49 -1.92 10.40 1.29
N PHE A 50 -1.33 9.28 0.86
CA PHE A 50 -0.98 9.06 -0.53
C PHE A 50 -2.22 9.14 -1.46
N ILE A 51 -3.32 8.48 -1.07
CA ILE A 51 -4.57 8.50 -1.84
C ILE A 51 -5.14 9.93 -1.91
N GLN A 52 -5.16 10.66 -0.79
CA GLN A 52 -5.67 12.03 -0.74
C GLN A 52 -4.86 13.00 -1.63
N GLN A 53 -3.54 12.82 -1.69
CA GLN A 53 -2.67 13.69 -2.50
C GLN A 53 -2.77 13.42 -4.01
N ASN A 54 -2.99 12.17 -4.39
CA ASN A 54 -2.93 11.77 -5.81
C ASN A 54 -4.31 11.58 -6.45
N GLY A 55 -5.36 11.37 -5.65
CA GLY A 55 -6.69 11.01 -6.14
C GLY A 55 -6.61 9.79 -7.05
N THR A 56 -7.17 9.90 -8.27
CA THR A 56 -7.10 8.85 -9.29
C THR A 56 -5.89 9.01 -10.23
N ASN A 57 -5.06 10.04 -10.08
CA ASN A 57 -3.92 10.32 -10.96
C ASN A 57 -2.67 9.53 -10.54
N ILE A 58 -2.84 8.25 -10.25
CA ILE A 58 -1.80 7.38 -9.69
C ILE A 58 -1.14 6.61 -10.83
N ARG A 59 0.19 6.62 -10.91
CA ARG A 59 0.93 5.73 -11.84
C ARG A 59 1.43 4.50 -11.12
N LYS A 60 1.70 3.45 -11.90
CA LYS A 60 2.20 2.18 -11.36
C LYS A 60 3.46 2.39 -10.52
N ARG A 61 4.40 3.20 -11.02
CA ARG A 61 5.65 3.54 -10.33
C ARG A 61 5.43 4.22 -8.96
N ASP A 62 4.34 4.98 -8.82
CA ASP A 62 4.05 5.72 -7.59
C ASP A 62 3.59 4.73 -6.51
N VAL A 63 2.76 3.75 -6.89
CA VAL A 63 2.37 2.63 -6.02
C VAL A 63 3.57 1.74 -5.68
N GLU A 64 4.47 1.45 -6.63
CA GLU A 64 5.70 0.70 -6.35
C GLU A 64 6.60 1.41 -5.33
N ASN A 65 6.71 2.73 -5.43
CA ASN A 65 7.47 3.54 -4.49
C ASN A 65 6.79 3.60 -3.11
N LEU A 66 5.46 3.64 -3.06
CA LEU A 66 4.70 3.53 -1.81
C LEU A 66 4.97 2.20 -1.12
N VAL A 67 4.83 1.07 -1.85
CA VAL A 67 5.11 -0.27 -1.32
C VAL A 67 6.54 -0.35 -0.80
N LYS A 68 7.54 0.10 -1.57
CA LYS A 68 8.95 0.11 -1.13
C LYS A 68 9.15 0.94 0.14
N THR A 69 8.51 2.11 0.22
CA THR A 69 8.60 3.00 1.39
C THR A 69 8.04 2.34 2.64
N ILE A 70 6.87 1.71 2.53
CA ILE A 70 6.23 1.01 3.64
C ILE A 70 7.06 -0.20 4.06
N SER A 71 7.40 -1.07 3.09
CA SER A 71 8.14 -2.32 3.36
C SER A 71 9.52 -2.10 3.97
N LYS A 72 10.12 -0.92 3.78
CA LYS A 72 11.42 -0.57 4.39
C LYS A 72 11.27 -0.19 5.87
N LYS A 73 10.08 0.25 6.28
CA LYS A 73 9.78 0.72 7.64
C LYS A 73 9.05 -0.32 8.48
N ASP A 74 8.31 -1.22 7.82
CA ASP A 74 7.56 -2.27 8.47
C ASP A 74 8.49 -3.39 8.95
N THR A 75 8.45 -3.69 10.24
CA THR A 75 9.26 -4.75 10.85
C THR A 75 8.63 -6.14 10.68
N TYR A 76 7.32 -6.20 10.39
CA TYR A 76 6.46 -7.37 10.51
C TYR A 76 5.99 -7.92 9.17
N ALA A 77 5.92 -7.10 8.12
CA ALA A 77 5.49 -7.50 6.78
C ALA A 77 6.50 -7.09 5.70
N ASP A 78 6.66 -7.99 4.71
CA ASP A 78 7.62 -7.81 3.62
C ASP A 78 7.00 -7.11 2.40
N ASN A 79 7.84 -6.89 1.39
CA ASN A 79 7.41 -6.26 0.14
C ASN A 79 6.29 -7.03 -0.57
N SER A 80 6.32 -8.37 -0.53
CA SER A 80 5.34 -9.19 -1.21
C SER A 80 3.96 -9.10 -0.56
N SER A 81 3.91 -9.03 0.77
CA SER A 81 2.70 -8.83 1.56
C SER A 81 2.06 -7.48 1.26
N TRP A 82 2.84 -6.39 1.30
CA TRP A 82 2.34 -5.05 0.99
C TRP A 82 1.92 -4.89 -0.46
N LYS A 83 2.64 -5.51 -1.40
CA LYS A 83 2.25 -5.50 -2.81
C LYS A 83 0.91 -6.20 -3.03
N SER A 84 0.67 -7.31 -2.34
CA SER A 84 -0.59 -8.06 -2.40
C SER A 84 -1.74 -7.24 -1.80
N LEU A 85 -1.51 -6.62 -0.64
CA LEU A 85 -2.50 -5.77 0.01
C LEU A 85 -2.87 -4.54 -0.84
N LEU A 86 -1.88 -3.92 -1.49
CA LEU A 86 -2.07 -2.72 -2.31
C LEU A 86 -2.42 -3.03 -3.77
N GLN A 87 -2.77 -4.28 -4.10
CA GLN A 87 -3.18 -4.67 -5.44
C GLN A 87 -4.32 -3.83 -6.04
N PRO A 88 -5.34 -3.39 -5.27
CA PRO A 88 -6.36 -2.47 -5.79
C PRO A 88 -5.78 -1.15 -6.33
N LEU A 89 -4.75 -0.59 -5.68
CA LEU A 89 -4.09 0.63 -6.17
C LEU A 89 -3.33 0.37 -7.48
N PHE A 90 -2.73 -0.81 -7.63
CA PHE A 90 -2.11 -1.19 -8.90
C PHE A 90 -3.13 -1.29 -10.03
N THR A 91 -4.32 -1.80 -9.76
CA THR A 91 -5.43 -1.86 -10.75
C THR A 91 -5.84 -0.45 -11.17
N ILE A 92 -6.09 0.45 -10.22
CA ILE A 92 -6.44 1.85 -10.49
C ILE A 92 -5.34 2.54 -11.29
N ALA A 93 -4.08 2.33 -10.93
CA ALA A 93 -2.95 2.93 -11.62
C ALA A 93 -2.86 2.46 -13.09
N LYS A 94 -3.09 1.16 -13.32
CA LYS A 94 -3.13 0.58 -14.67
C LYS A 94 -4.27 1.18 -15.51
N GLU A 95 -5.45 1.34 -14.93
CA GLU A 95 -6.61 1.95 -15.59
C GLU A 95 -6.35 3.42 -15.95
N TYR A 96 -5.76 4.18 -15.02
CA TYR A 96 -5.33 5.55 -15.27
C TYR A 96 -4.33 5.64 -16.42
N GLU A 97 -3.27 4.84 -16.40
CA GLU A 97 -2.24 4.82 -17.45
C GLU A 97 -2.82 4.41 -18.82
N ASN A 98 -3.72 3.42 -18.85
CA ASN A 98 -4.39 3.01 -20.08
C ASN A 98 -5.29 4.12 -20.64
N THR A 99 -6.07 4.78 -19.78
CA THR A 99 -6.90 5.92 -20.16
C THR A 99 -6.05 7.05 -20.73
N MET A 100 -4.90 7.32 -20.08
CA MET A 100 -3.98 8.37 -20.52
C MET A 100 -3.36 8.04 -21.88
N LYS A 101 -2.97 6.77 -22.10
CA LYS A 101 -2.47 6.29 -23.41
C LYS A 101 -3.48 6.52 -24.52
N VAL A 102 -4.74 6.16 -24.31
CA VAL A 102 -5.82 6.35 -25.30
C VAL A 102 -6.02 7.83 -25.60
N LYS A 103 -6.10 8.68 -24.56
CA LYS A 103 -6.26 10.14 -24.74
C LYS A 103 -5.10 10.76 -25.52
N ILE A 104 -3.85 10.40 -25.18
CA ILE A 104 -2.67 10.90 -25.89
C ILE A 104 -2.65 10.42 -27.34
N ALA A 105 -2.97 9.14 -27.59
CA ALA A 105 -3.02 8.59 -28.94
C ALA A 105 -4.06 9.29 -29.82
N ASP A 106 -5.27 9.54 -29.29
CA ASP A 106 -6.34 10.27 -29.99
C ASP A 106 -5.92 11.70 -30.36
N MET A 107 -5.38 12.47 -29.40
CA MET A 107 -4.92 13.84 -29.67
C MET A 107 -3.78 13.89 -30.70
N LEU A 108 -2.86 12.93 -30.68
CA LEU A 108 -1.80 12.82 -31.68
C LEU A 108 -2.35 12.41 -33.05
N GLY A 109 -3.35 11.53 -33.11
CA GLY A 109 -4.06 11.16 -34.34
C GLY A 109 -4.78 12.34 -34.99
N GLN A 110 -5.24 13.31 -34.18
CA GLN A 110 -5.80 14.59 -34.64
C GLN A 110 -4.73 15.60 -35.09
N GLY A 111 -3.44 15.23 -35.09
CA GLY A 111 -2.34 16.10 -35.50
C GLY A 111 -1.95 17.17 -34.47
N MET A 112 -2.38 17.05 -33.21
CA MET A 112 -2.01 18.02 -32.18
C MET A 112 -0.51 17.98 -31.87
N LYS A 113 0.09 19.16 -31.68
CA LYS A 113 1.48 19.28 -31.24
C LYS A 113 1.63 18.79 -29.81
N ILE A 114 2.79 18.20 -29.49
CA ILE A 114 3.11 17.65 -28.16
C ILE A 114 2.96 18.70 -27.04
N SER A 115 3.28 19.97 -27.31
CA SER A 115 3.05 21.05 -26.34
C SER A 115 1.58 21.20 -25.97
N THR A 116 0.70 21.17 -26.96
CA THR A 116 -0.76 21.27 -26.76
C THR A 116 -1.31 20.03 -26.08
N VAL A 117 -0.80 18.83 -26.42
CA VAL A 117 -1.16 17.59 -25.73
C VAL A 117 -0.79 17.68 -24.25
N SER A 118 0.46 18.06 -23.95
CA SER A 118 1.01 18.25 -22.60
C SER A 118 0.15 19.17 -21.74
N GLU A 119 -0.25 20.32 -22.28
CA GLU A 119 -1.15 21.26 -21.60
C GLU A 119 -2.54 20.64 -21.34
N ARG A 120 -3.12 19.94 -22.33
CA ARG A 120 -4.47 19.35 -22.22
C ARG A 120 -4.57 18.20 -21.24
N VAL A 121 -3.52 17.38 -21.14
CA VAL A 121 -3.50 16.23 -20.22
C VAL A 121 -2.85 16.56 -18.88
N ASN A 122 -2.45 17.82 -18.68
CA ASN A 122 -1.75 18.29 -17.47
C ASN A 122 -0.52 17.43 -17.11
N LEU A 123 0.28 17.08 -18.12
CA LEU A 123 1.54 16.35 -17.97
C LEU A 123 2.67 17.15 -18.56
N SER A 124 3.91 16.95 -18.09
CA SER A 124 5.07 17.53 -18.77
C SER A 124 5.25 16.92 -20.16
N LYS A 125 5.88 17.67 -21.07
CA LYS A 125 6.22 17.16 -22.42
C LYS A 125 7.01 15.85 -22.34
N LYS A 126 7.92 15.74 -21.36
CA LYS A 126 8.71 14.52 -21.11
C LYS A 126 7.82 13.31 -20.83
N GLU A 127 6.82 13.48 -19.98
CA GLU A 127 5.89 12.39 -19.64
C GLU A 127 5.01 12.01 -20.83
N VAL A 128 4.57 12.97 -21.64
CA VAL A 128 3.90 12.68 -22.91
C VAL A 128 4.79 11.84 -23.82
N TYR A 129 6.08 12.17 -23.94
CA TYR A 129 7.04 11.36 -24.70
C TYR A 129 7.19 9.94 -24.14
N GLU A 130 7.19 9.76 -22.82
CA GLU A 130 7.24 8.43 -22.20
C GLU A 130 6.03 7.59 -22.60
N TYR A 131 4.82 8.14 -22.52
CA TYR A 131 3.62 7.47 -23.01
C TYR A 131 3.70 7.14 -24.50
N MET A 132 4.19 8.06 -25.33
CA MET A 132 4.38 7.82 -26.76
C MET A 132 5.34 6.67 -27.07
N LYS A 133 6.43 6.52 -26.29
CA LYS A 133 7.35 5.38 -26.45
C LYS A 133 6.65 4.05 -26.23
N THR A 134 5.81 3.98 -25.18
CA THR A 134 5.04 2.77 -24.88
C THR A 134 3.99 2.46 -25.94
N LEU A 135 3.39 3.47 -26.58
CA LEU A 135 2.43 3.30 -27.67
C LEU A 135 3.05 2.74 -28.96
N ARG A 136 4.32 3.09 -29.22
CA ARG A 136 5.05 2.66 -30.42
C ARG A 136 5.68 1.27 -30.31
N GLY A 137 5.41 0.54 -29.23
CA GLY A 137 5.92 -0.81 -29.03
C GLY A 137 7.42 -0.89 -28.71
N TYR A 138 8.05 0.21 -28.28
CA TYR A 138 9.40 0.18 -27.73
C TYR A 138 9.31 -0.24 -26.25
N SER A 139 9.10 -1.54 -26.02
CA SER A 139 9.29 -2.20 -24.73
C SER A 139 10.73 -2.64 -24.55
#